data_AF-A0A1C5HRP3-F1
#
_entry.id   AF-A0A1C5HRP3-F1
#
_cell.length_a   1.000
_cell.length_b   1.000
_cell.length_c   1.000
_cell.angle_alpha   90.00
_cell.angle_beta   90.00
_cell.angle_gamma   90.00
#
_symmetry.space_group_name_H-M   'P 1'
#
loop_
_entity.id
_entity.type
_entity.pdbx_description
1 polymer ?
#
loop_
_entity_poly.entity_id
_entity_poly.type
_entity_poly.pdbx_seq_one_letter_code
_entity_poly.pdbx_strand_id
1 'polypeptide(L)'
;MPTPPPADVIEPHDTSVDEIETRAEFDRRLAGGGLAGLTVQGLRLDLDPVPDLTAADVAGTLFVGCRFAGREVGADLVRRGANVVPPFSGLPYPTQPSHLYTPDDLAAGFAEGGFTGMYDTRVYEHFRAHGGALPDVREALGQRLHDHGVDNALADATRTWLAGHGPQSVVGVMGGHAVPRGSAAYRMAAVLGWELARADRLVVTGGGPGVMEAANLGAFLAAWPAEELTAAIDLLATAPDFTDHDRYTAAALAVRQRYAPGPTLPAQRPAAAGTEWARSGGLAIPTWLYGHEPANLFAGRIAKYFSNAIREDTILRLARGGIVFAPGRAGTVQEVFQAATKTYYGTDGASGAYVFLDRAYWTTELPVESLLRPLLAASHFGDLSATVHLTDDVREAVRVLTAAA
;
A
#
# COMPACT_ATOMS: atom_id res chain seq x y z
N MET A 1 13.33 -14.37 26.72
CA MET A 1 11.88 -14.60 26.52
C MET A 1 11.27 -13.31 25.97
N PRO A 2 11.25 -13.07 24.66
CA PRO A 2 10.15 -12.29 24.11
C PRO A 2 9.00 -13.28 23.95
N THR A 3 8.05 -13.24 24.87
CA THR A 3 6.69 -13.62 24.53
C THR A 3 6.31 -12.70 23.37
N PRO A 4 5.86 -13.20 22.20
CA PRO A 4 5.19 -12.32 21.26
C PRO A 4 4.15 -11.50 22.04
N PRO A 5 3.92 -10.22 21.70
CA PRO A 5 2.80 -9.53 22.29
C PRO A 5 1.56 -10.41 22.07
N PRO A 6 0.71 -10.59 23.09
CA PRO A 6 -0.42 -11.49 22.96
C PRO A 6 -1.26 -11.06 21.74
N ALA A 7 -1.86 -12.03 21.04
CA ALA A 7 -2.45 -11.80 19.72
C ALA A 7 -3.47 -10.65 19.70
N ASP A 8 -4.12 -10.41 20.83
CA ASP A 8 -5.04 -9.30 21.09
C ASP A 8 -4.41 -7.89 20.97
N VAL A 9 -3.08 -7.77 21.04
CA VAL A 9 -2.35 -6.51 20.83
C VAL A 9 -2.09 -6.22 19.35
N ILE A 10 -2.17 -7.24 18.48
CA ILE A 10 -1.82 -7.15 17.05
C ILE A 10 -3.07 -7.22 16.17
N GLU A 11 -4.15 -7.86 16.64
CA GLU A 11 -5.41 -7.90 15.92
C GLU A 11 -5.95 -6.48 15.70
N PRO A 12 -6.31 -6.11 14.44
CA PRO A 12 -6.98 -4.83 14.19
C PRO A 12 -8.27 -4.77 15.02
N HIS A 13 -8.43 -3.73 15.84
CA HIS A 13 -9.69 -3.49 16.50
C HIS A 13 -10.81 -3.31 15.45
N ASP A 14 -11.89 -4.07 15.59
CA ASP A 14 -13.09 -3.85 14.79
C ASP A 14 -13.82 -2.62 15.29
N THR A 15 -13.47 -1.47 14.73
CA THR A 15 -14.04 -0.16 15.04
C THR A 15 -15.26 0.15 14.19
N SER A 16 -15.68 -0.74 13.29
CA SER A 16 -16.74 -0.47 12.29
C SER A 16 -18.11 -0.13 12.90
N VAL A 17 -18.34 -0.49 14.17
CA VAL A 17 -19.57 -0.16 14.90
C VAL A 17 -19.54 1.23 15.56
N ASP A 18 -18.36 1.77 15.78
CA ASP A 18 -18.11 3.04 16.50
C ASP A 18 -17.56 4.14 15.57
N GLU A 19 -17.11 3.79 14.36
CA GLU A 19 -16.60 4.69 13.32
C GLU A 19 -17.64 4.94 12.23
N ILE A 20 -17.80 6.20 11.85
CA ILE A 20 -18.70 6.67 10.81
C ILE A 20 -17.88 7.33 9.71
N GLU A 21 -17.80 6.66 8.57
CA GLU A 21 -16.99 7.08 7.41
C GLU A 21 -17.84 7.42 6.18
N THR A 22 -19.14 7.12 6.22
CA THR A 22 -20.06 7.40 5.12
C THR A 22 -21.14 8.38 5.53
N ARG A 23 -21.56 9.21 4.57
CA ARG A 23 -22.65 10.17 4.78
C ARG A 23 -23.97 9.47 5.13
N ALA A 24 -24.26 8.35 4.47
CA ALA A 24 -25.49 7.60 4.70
C ALA A 24 -25.56 6.98 6.10
N GLU A 25 -24.44 6.51 6.65
CA GLU A 25 -24.39 6.03 8.02
C GLU A 25 -24.51 7.17 9.03
N PHE A 26 -23.79 8.27 8.79
CA PHE A 26 -23.86 9.47 9.60
C PHE A 26 -25.31 9.97 9.74
N ASP A 27 -26.03 10.13 8.62
CA ASP A 27 -27.41 10.61 8.63
C ASP A 27 -28.33 9.64 9.39
N ARG A 28 -28.10 8.33 9.29
CA ARG A 28 -28.86 7.29 10.02
C ARG A 28 -28.63 7.37 11.53
N ARG A 29 -27.37 7.53 11.96
CA ARG A 29 -26.99 7.65 13.38
C ARG A 29 -27.51 8.96 13.97
N LEU A 30 -27.40 10.05 13.22
CA LEU A 30 -27.93 11.37 13.60
C LEU A 30 -29.44 11.33 13.80
N ALA A 31 -30.19 10.66 12.90
CA ALA A 31 -31.64 10.47 13.05
C ALA A 31 -32.01 9.61 14.27
N GLY A 32 -31.10 8.73 14.72
CA GLY A 32 -31.27 7.86 15.89
C GLY A 32 -31.04 8.54 17.25
N GLY A 33 -30.68 9.82 17.27
CA GLY A 33 -30.68 10.64 18.49
C GLY A 33 -29.33 10.89 19.15
N GLY A 34 -28.21 10.48 18.56
CA GLY A 34 -26.89 10.85 19.09
C GLY A 34 -25.71 10.29 18.33
N LEU A 35 -24.59 11.01 18.44
CA LEU A 35 -23.26 10.62 17.98
C LEU A 35 -22.31 10.38 19.16
N ALA A 36 -22.82 10.40 20.39
CA ALA A 36 -22.02 10.35 21.61
C ALA A 36 -21.08 9.13 21.63
N GLY A 37 -19.80 9.39 21.93
CA GLY A 37 -18.73 8.39 21.95
C GLY A 37 -18.29 7.83 20.60
N LEU A 38 -18.92 8.24 19.48
CA LEU A 38 -18.56 7.76 18.14
C LEU A 38 -17.41 8.57 17.52
N THR A 39 -16.73 7.97 16.55
CA THR A 39 -15.75 8.64 15.71
C THR A 39 -16.37 8.94 14.35
N VAL A 40 -16.30 10.18 13.87
CA VAL A 40 -16.79 10.61 12.55
C VAL A 40 -15.61 11.11 11.72
N GLN A 41 -15.36 10.48 10.57
CA GLN A 41 -14.12 10.68 9.84
C GLN A 41 -14.34 11.17 8.40
N GLY A 42 -13.60 12.20 8.00
CA GLY A 42 -13.45 12.62 6.61
C GLY A 42 -14.71 13.17 5.91
N LEU A 43 -15.83 13.32 6.63
CA LEU A 43 -17.10 13.67 6.01
C LEU A 43 -17.19 15.15 5.59
N ARG A 44 -17.77 15.36 4.41
CA ARG A 44 -18.19 16.67 3.89
C ARG A 44 -19.59 17.03 4.43
N LEU A 45 -19.63 17.46 5.69
CA LEU A 45 -20.84 17.92 6.38
C LEU A 45 -21.19 19.39 6.05
N ASP A 46 -20.43 19.99 5.13
CA ASP A 46 -20.66 21.30 4.52
C ASP A 46 -21.46 21.22 3.21
N LEU A 47 -21.70 20.01 2.68
CA LEU A 47 -22.44 19.80 1.43
C LEU A 47 -23.92 19.50 1.68
N ASP A 48 -24.76 19.93 0.73
CA ASP A 48 -26.21 19.76 0.78
C ASP A 48 -26.65 18.29 0.71
N PRO A 49 -27.68 17.89 1.50
CA PRO A 49 -28.30 18.69 2.55
C PRO A 49 -27.34 18.85 3.73
N VAL A 50 -27.14 20.07 4.22
CA VAL A 50 -26.30 20.30 5.42
C VAL A 50 -27.01 19.70 6.65
N PRO A 51 -26.35 18.81 7.43
CA PRO A 51 -26.98 18.17 8.58
C PRO A 51 -27.17 19.16 9.74
N ASP A 52 -28.33 19.12 10.39
CA ASP A 52 -28.57 19.87 11.63
C ASP A 52 -28.02 19.09 12.83
N LEU A 53 -26.92 19.59 13.39
CA LEU A 53 -26.26 19.01 14.56
C LEU A 53 -26.73 19.63 15.88
N THR A 54 -27.66 20.59 15.86
CA THR A 54 -28.00 21.43 17.03
C THR A 54 -28.60 20.61 18.18
N ALA A 55 -29.45 19.63 17.85
CA ALA A 55 -30.15 18.80 18.83
C ALA A 55 -29.45 17.47 19.14
N ALA A 56 -28.38 17.13 18.41
CA ALA A 56 -27.69 15.85 18.57
C ALA A 56 -26.88 15.80 19.88
N ASP A 57 -26.92 14.68 20.59
CA ASP A 57 -25.93 14.40 21.63
C ASP A 57 -24.58 14.08 20.99
N VAL A 58 -23.55 14.85 21.32
CA VAL A 58 -22.20 14.76 20.73
C VAL A 58 -21.12 14.60 21.80
N ALA A 59 -21.51 14.29 23.03
CA ALA A 59 -20.57 14.15 24.13
C ALA A 59 -19.56 13.02 23.84
N GLY A 60 -18.26 13.33 23.90
CA GLY A 60 -17.20 12.36 23.61
C GLY A 60 -17.06 11.97 22.13
N THR A 61 -17.87 12.53 21.22
CA THR A 61 -17.73 12.27 19.79
C THR A 61 -16.40 12.85 19.29
N LEU A 62 -15.67 12.08 18.48
CA LEU A 62 -14.44 12.55 17.83
C LEU A 62 -14.71 12.81 16.34
N PHE A 63 -14.69 14.08 15.92
CA PHE A 63 -14.74 14.46 14.51
C PHE A 63 -13.32 14.67 13.98
N VAL A 64 -12.88 13.84 13.02
CA VAL A 64 -11.54 13.91 12.43
C VAL A 64 -11.64 14.20 10.93
N GLY A 65 -10.97 15.25 10.45
CA GLY A 65 -10.95 15.60 9.02
C GLY A 65 -12.30 16.03 8.43
N CYS A 66 -13.35 16.14 9.26
CA CYS A 66 -14.68 16.57 8.82
C CYS A 66 -14.68 18.05 8.41
N ARG A 67 -15.44 18.37 7.38
CA ARG A 67 -15.71 19.76 6.96
C ARG A 67 -17.12 20.15 7.35
N PHE A 68 -17.27 21.25 8.06
CA PHE A 68 -18.55 21.76 8.53
C PHE A 68 -18.96 23.01 7.73
N ALA A 69 -20.26 23.30 7.71
CA ALA A 69 -20.81 24.47 7.01
C ALA A 69 -20.19 25.81 7.47
N GLY A 70 -19.71 25.87 8.71
CA GLY A 70 -18.93 27.00 9.21
C GLY A 70 -18.14 26.67 10.47
N ARG A 71 -17.29 27.60 10.90
CA ARG A 71 -16.38 27.42 12.04
C ARG A 71 -17.13 27.39 13.37
N GLU A 72 -18.25 28.09 13.43
CA GLU A 72 -19.16 28.14 14.56
C GLU A 72 -19.77 26.77 14.88
N VAL A 73 -20.04 25.94 13.88
CA VAL A 73 -20.52 24.57 14.08
C VAL A 73 -19.46 23.75 14.81
N GLY A 74 -18.21 23.77 14.32
CA GLY A 74 -17.11 23.06 14.98
C GLY A 74 -16.87 23.55 16.42
N ALA A 75 -16.91 24.86 16.65
CA ALA A 75 -16.76 25.44 17.98
C ALA A 75 -17.91 25.03 18.93
N ASP A 76 -19.14 24.98 18.43
CA ASP A 76 -20.30 24.53 19.20
C ASP A 76 -20.20 23.05 19.58
N LEU A 77 -19.75 22.19 18.65
CA LEU A 77 -19.51 20.77 18.93
C LEU A 77 -18.49 20.59 20.06
N VAL A 78 -17.37 21.31 20.01
CA VAL A 78 -16.35 21.29 21.08
C VAL A 78 -16.93 21.76 22.41
N ARG A 79 -17.71 22.86 22.40
CA ARG A 79 -18.39 23.37 23.59
C ARG A 79 -19.36 22.34 24.21
N ARG A 80 -19.95 21.47 23.38
CA ARG A 80 -20.86 20.38 23.80
C ARG A 80 -20.13 19.08 24.16
N GLY A 81 -18.80 19.07 24.22
CA GLY A 81 -18.01 17.93 24.69
C GLY A 81 -17.51 16.98 23.60
N ALA A 82 -17.65 17.36 22.32
CA ALA A 82 -16.98 16.66 21.23
C ALA A 82 -15.51 17.09 21.11
N ASN A 83 -14.70 16.27 20.45
CA ASN A 83 -13.36 16.62 20.01
C ASN A 83 -13.39 16.85 18.50
N VAL A 84 -12.78 17.94 18.02
CA VAL A 84 -12.71 18.24 16.59
C VAL A 84 -11.27 18.42 16.17
N VAL A 85 -10.80 17.56 15.26
CA VAL A 85 -9.51 17.65 14.59
C VAL A 85 -9.77 18.09 13.14
N PRO A 86 -9.69 19.40 12.84
CA PRO A 86 -10.00 19.90 11.50
C PRO A 86 -8.89 19.54 10.50
N PRO A 87 -9.21 19.47 9.19
CA PRO A 87 -8.17 19.36 8.17
C PRO A 87 -7.30 20.62 8.18
N PHE A 88 -5.98 20.47 8.02
CA PHE A 88 -5.10 21.65 8.00
C PHE A 88 -5.19 22.35 6.66
N SER A 89 -5.50 23.65 6.70
CA SER A 89 -5.55 24.48 5.50
C SER A 89 -4.15 24.84 5.00
N GLY A 90 -3.97 24.88 3.68
CA GLY A 90 -2.74 25.36 3.04
C GLY A 90 -1.70 24.27 2.76
N LEU A 91 -1.98 23.02 3.10
CA LEU A 91 -1.17 21.88 2.67
C LEU A 91 -1.62 21.41 1.27
N PRO A 92 -0.69 20.95 0.41
CA PRO A 92 -1.02 20.41 -0.91
C PRO A 92 -1.53 18.97 -0.84
N TYR A 93 -1.68 18.40 0.35
CA TYR A 93 -2.14 17.03 0.58
C TYR A 93 -3.26 17.00 1.64
N PRO A 94 -4.16 16.00 1.58
CA PRO A 94 -5.18 15.84 2.61
C PRO A 94 -4.54 15.41 3.93
N THR A 95 -4.85 16.08 5.03
CA THR A 95 -4.33 15.63 6.33
C THR A 95 -5.00 14.36 6.85
N GLN A 96 -6.14 13.92 6.31
CA GLN A 96 -6.81 12.68 6.71
C GLN A 96 -7.49 12.09 5.48
N PRO A 97 -6.73 11.48 4.55
CA PRO A 97 -7.34 10.81 3.41
C PRO A 97 -8.23 9.66 3.91
N SER A 98 -9.46 9.56 3.37
CA SER A 98 -10.40 8.47 3.69
C SER A 98 -10.26 7.26 2.76
N HIS A 99 -9.43 7.39 1.72
CA HIS A 99 -9.20 6.35 0.72
C HIS A 99 -7.74 6.36 0.30
N LEU A 100 -7.26 5.19 -0.13
CA LEU A 100 -5.95 5.08 -0.76
C LEU A 100 -5.93 5.82 -2.11
N TYR A 101 -4.77 6.37 -2.45
CA TYR A 101 -4.56 7.01 -3.74
C TYR A 101 -4.68 5.99 -4.88
N THR A 102 -5.04 6.49 -6.05
CA THR A 102 -4.97 5.78 -7.32
C THR A 102 -3.81 6.33 -8.16
N PRO A 103 -3.37 5.61 -9.20
CA PRO A 103 -2.41 6.16 -10.15
C PRO A 103 -2.87 7.47 -10.80
N ASP A 104 -4.17 7.64 -11.01
CA ASP A 104 -4.73 8.83 -11.63
C ASP A 104 -4.66 10.03 -10.67
N ASP A 105 -4.85 9.81 -9.37
CA ASP A 105 -4.65 10.86 -8.35
C ASP A 105 -3.20 11.36 -8.33
N LEU A 106 -2.23 10.44 -8.36
CA LEU A 106 -0.80 10.79 -8.31
C LEU A 106 -0.32 11.45 -9.62
N ALA A 107 -0.83 11.00 -10.77
CA ALA A 107 -0.48 11.52 -12.09
C ALA A 107 -1.25 12.78 -12.50
N ALA A 108 -2.23 13.23 -11.70
CA ALA A 108 -3.01 14.43 -11.98
C ALA A 108 -2.11 15.65 -12.22
N GLY A 109 -2.27 16.34 -13.36
CA GLY A 109 -1.45 17.48 -13.77
C GLY A 109 -0.29 17.15 -14.72
N PHE A 110 -0.08 15.87 -15.06
CA PHE A 110 0.97 15.47 -16.00
C PHE A 110 0.73 16.01 -17.43
N ALA A 111 -0.51 16.04 -17.90
CA ALA A 111 -0.83 16.49 -19.26
C ALA A 111 -0.50 17.97 -19.49
N GLU A 112 -0.63 18.80 -18.46
CA GLU A 112 -0.40 20.24 -18.52
C GLU A 112 1.03 20.64 -18.16
N GLY A 113 1.66 19.94 -17.21
CA GLY A 113 2.94 20.36 -16.62
C GLY A 113 4.04 19.30 -16.62
N GLY A 114 3.84 18.17 -17.32
CA GLY A 114 4.76 17.04 -17.31
C GLY A 114 4.95 16.48 -15.90
N PHE A 115 6.09 15.85 -15.65
CA PHE A 115 6.41 15.24 -14.36
C PHE A 115 6.34 16.25 -13.21
N THR A 116 6.81 17.48 -13.43
CA THR A 116 6.76 18.54 -12.41
C THR A 116 5.36 19.03 -12.08
N GLY A 117 4.42 18.90 -13.03
CA GLY A 117 3.01 19.25 -12.86
C GLY A 117 2.20 18.24 -12.06
N MET A 118 2.69 17.00 -11.93
CA MET A 118 2.01 15.93 -11.22
C MET A 118 1.72 16.31 -9.76
N TYR A 119 0.55 15.93 -9.27
CA TYR A 119 0.19 16.00 -7.86
C TYR A 119 1.28 15.41 -6.97
N ASP A 120 1.78 14.23 -7.35
CA ASP A 120 2.80 13.53 -6.60
C ASP A 120 4.09 14.35 -6.43
N THR A 121 4.57 14.93 -7.54
CA THR A 121 5.77 15.77 -7.56
C THR A 121 5.57 17.06 -6.78
N ARG A 122 4.38 17.66 -6.85
CA ARG A 122 4.06 18.88 -6.09
C ARG A 122 4.06 18.65 -4.58
N VAL A 123 3.53 17.51 -4.13
CA VAL A 123 3.59 17.13 -2.70
C VAL A 123 5.03 16.85 -2.28
N TYR A 124 5.83 16.18 -3.13
CA TYR A 124 7.25 15.95 -2.86
C TYR A 124 8.06 17.25 -2.73
N GLU A 125 7.86 18.22 -3.64
CA GLU A 125 8.55 19.51 -3.55
C GLU A 125 8.15 20.29 -2.30
N HIS A 126 6.87 20.25 -1.91
CA HIS A 126 6.42 20.80 -0.63
C HIS A 126 7.11 20.12 0.55
N PHE A 127 7.13 18.79 0.58
CA PHE A 127 7.81 18.00 1.62
C PHE A 127 9.27 18.42 1.77
N ARG A 128 10.02 18.53 0.67
CA ARG A 128 11.42 18.98 0.68
C ARG A 128 11.56 20.41 1.21
N ALA A 129 10.71 21.32 0.75
CA ALA A 129 10.75 22.72 1.13
C ALA A 129 10.45 22.96 2.62
N HIS A 130 9.72 22.05 3.27
CA HIS A 130 9.27 22.20 4.66
C HIS A 130 10.01 21.27 5.65
N GLY A 131 11.25 20.92 5.36
CA GLY A 131 12.13 20.16 6.28
C GLY A 131 12.06 18.64 6.14
N GLY A 132 11.34 18.13 5.14
CA GLY A 132 11.28 16.72 4.81
C GLY A 132 10.86 15.86 6.00
N ALA A 133 11.70 14.88 6.34
CA ALA A 133 11.45 13.95 7.46
C ALA A 133 11.60 14.58 8.85
N LEU A 134 12.17 15.79 8.95
CA LEU A 134 12.35 16.54 10.20
C LEU A 134 11.73 17.95 10.07
N PRO A 135 10.42 18.03 9.81
CA PRO A 135 9.77 19.31 9.54
C PRO A 135 9.48 20.09 10.84
N ASP A 136 8.98 21.33 10.70
CA ASP A 136 8.46 22.07 11.84
C ASP A 136 7.20 21.41 12.43
N VAL A 137 6.75 21.87 13.60
CA VAL A 137 5.64 21.26 14.34
C VAL A 137 4.34 21.18 13.52
N ARG A 138 4.03 22.20 12.70
CA ARG A 138 2.77 22.23 11.95
C ARG A 138 2.80 21.20 10.83
N GLU A 139 3.87 21.21 10.06
CA GLU A 139 4.07 20.25 8.98
C GLU A 139 4.22 18.82 9.53
N ALA A 140 4.93 18.63 10.65
CA ALA A 140 5.03 17.34 11.34
C ALA A 140 3.65 16.78 11.69
N LEU A 141 2.79 17.58 12.32
CA LEU A 141 1.43 17.17 12.65
C LEU A 141 0.62 16.87 11.38
N GLY A 142 0.75 17.66 10.32
CA GLY A 142 0.10 17.42 9.03
C GLY A 142 0.49 16.08 8.41
N GLN A 143 1.79 15.78 8.34
CA GLN A 143 2.31 14.52 7.82
C GLN A 143 1.85 13.32 8.65
N ARG A 144 1.82 13.43 9.99
CA ARG A 144 1.39 12.33 10.88
C ARG A 144 -0.10 12.06 10.82
N LEU A 145 -0.91 13.12 10.73
CA LEU A 145 -2.34 12.96 10.49
C LEU A 145 -2.58 12.29 9.13
N HIS A 146 -1.84 12.70 8.09
CA HIS A 146 -1.95 12.12 6.76
C HIS A 146 -1.63 10.62 6.81
N ASP A 147 -0.47 10.26 7.35
CA ASP A 147 -0.03 8.86 7.45
C ASP A 147 -1.03 8.01 8.25
N HIS A 148 -1.60 8.54 9.33
CA HIS A 148 -2.66 7.88 10.08
C HIS A 148 -3.94 7.66 9.24
N GLY A 149 -4.35 8.64 8.42
CA GLY A 149 -5.47 8.46 7.50
C GLY A 149 -5.19 7.39 6.45
N VAL A 150 -3.95 7.30 5.96
CA VAL A 150 -3.52 6.23 5.04
C VAL A 150 -3.56 4.87 5.72
N ASP A 151 -3.15 4.76 6.99
CA ASP A 151 -3.25 3.51 7.76
C ASP A 151 -4.70 3.03 7.85
N ASN A 152 -5.63 3.92 8.17
CA ASN A 152 -7.06 3.56 8.24
C ASN A 152 -7.59 3.11 6.87
N ALA A 153 -7.37 3.93 5.84
CA ALA A 153 -7.81 3.61 4.49
C ALA A 153 -7.19 2.31 3.95
N LEU A 154 -5.97 1.97 4.38
CA LEU A 154 -5.31 0.72 4.04
C LEU A 154 -5.96 -0.48 4.74
N ALA A 155 -6.26 -0.36 6.04
CA ALA A 155 -7.00 -1.36 6.77
C ALA A 155 -8.37 -1.61 6.11
N ASP A 156 -9.10 -0.56 5.77
CA ASP A 156 -10.40 -0.66 5.09
C ASP A 156 -10.30 -1.35 3.72
N ALA A 157 -9.34 -0.92 2.89
CA ALA A 157 -9.16 -1.46 1.56
C ALA A 157 -8.83 -2.97 1.62
N THR A 158 -8.05 -3.40 2.61
CA THR A 158 -7.59 -4.80 2.71
C THR A 158 -8.55 -5.68 3.52
N ARG A 159 -9.39 -5.14 4.40
CA ARG A 159 -10.32 -5.89 5.26
C ARG A 159 -11.14 -6.92 4.50
N THR A 160 -11.84 -6.49 3.44
CA THR A 160 -12.71 -7.36 2.64
C THR A 160 -11.92 -8.47 1.94
N TRP A 161 -10.74 -8.15 1.42
CA TRP A 161 -9.87 -9.13 0.78
C TRP A 161 -9.40 -10.19 1.79
N LEU A 162 -8.90 -9.75 2.94
CA LEU A 162 -8.39 -10.62 4.01
C LEU A 162 -9.50 -11.51 4.60
N ALA A 163 -10.72 -11.00 4.74
CA ALA A 163 -11.85 -11.80 5.21
C ALA A 163 -12.21 -12.94 4.24
N GLY A 164 -12.08 -12.73 2.93
CA GLY A 164 -12.41 -13.74 1.91
C GLY A 164 -11.26 -14.70 1.54
N HIS A 165 -10.01 -14.23 1.62
CA HIS A 165 -8.84 -14.96 1.12
C HIS A 165 -7.85 -15.36 2.23
N GLY A 166 -7.96 -14.76 3.42
CA GLY A 166 -7.03 -14.93 4.53
C GLY A 166 -5.73 -14.15 4.35
N PRO A 167 -4.96 -13.92 5.44
CA PRO A 167 -3.69 -13.18 5.39
C PRO A 167 -2.63 -13.85 4.53
N GLN A 168 -2.67 -15.19 4.41
CA GLN A 168 -1.76 -15.97 3.57
C GLN A 168 -1.94 -15.73 2.06
N SER A 169 -2.96 -14.97 1.65
CA SER A 169 -3.15 -14.58 0.25
C SER A 169 -2.28 -13.41 -0.18
N VAL A 170 -1.65 -12.69 0.75
CA VAL A 170 -0.90 -11.47 0.47
C VAL A 170 0.58 -11.78 0.26
N VAL A 171 1.10 -11.45 -0.91
CA VAL A 171 2.50 -11.72 -1.30
C VAL A 171 3.24 -10.41 -1.53
N GLY A 172 4.32 -10.22 -0.77
CA GLY A 172 5.22 -9.07 -0.92
C GLY A 172 6.23 -9.31 -2.04
N VAL A 173 6.49 -8.32 -2.89
CA VAL A 173 7.57 -8.37 -3.88
C VAL A 173 8.52 -7.19 -3.67
N MET A 174 9.74 -7.54 -3.29
CA MET A 174 10.85 -6.63 -2.98
C MET A 174 11.94 -6.76 -4.02
N GLY A 175 12.68 -5.67 -4.25
CA GLY A 175 13.82 -5.67 -5.16
C GLY A 175 14.32 -4.28 -5.50
N GLY A 176 15.43 -4.21 -6.24
CA GLY A 176 16.06 -2.94 -6.59
C GLY A 176 15.19 -2.02 -7.45
N HIS A 177 15.18 -0.73 -7.12
CA HIS A 177 14.55 0.34 -7.91
C HIS A 177 15.24 0.59 -9.26
N ALA A 178 16.52 0.23 -9.38
CA ALA A 178 17.38 0.52 -10.53
C ALA A 178 17.32 -0.54 -11.65
N VAL A 179 16.33 -1.43 -11.64
CA VAL A 179 16.15 -2.43 -12.71
C VAL A 179 15.53 -1.77 -13.94
N PRO A 180 16.20 -1.74 -15.11
CA PRO A 180 15.66 -1.07 -16.29
C PRO A 180 14.42 -1.78 -16.85
N ARG A 181 13.44 -1.01 -17.33
CA ARG A 181 12.30 -1.57 -18.08
C ARG A 181 12.79 -2.34 -19.30
N GLY A 182 12.13 -3.46 -19.61
CA GLY A 182 12.48 -4.33 -20.74
C GLY A 182 13.59 -5.35 -20.46
N SER A 183 14.36 -5.19 -19.38
CA SER A 183 15.39 -6.14 -18.97
C SER A 183 14.82 -7.52 -18.60
N ALA A 184 15.68 -8.55 -18.56
CA ALA A 184 15.28 -9.90 -18.16
C ALA A 184 14.71 -9.93 -16.73
N ALA A 185 15.35 -9.21 -15.79
CA ALA A 185 14.88 -9.10 -14.40
C ALA A 185 13.52 -8.40 -14.31
N TYR A 186 13.30 -7.35 -15.11
CA TYR A 186 11.99 -6.68 -15.18
C TYR A 186 10.91 -7.61 -15.71
N ARG A 187 11.18 -8.34 -16.81
CA ARG A 187 10.24 -9.33 -17.36
C ARG A 187 9.91 -10.43 -16.36
N MET A 188 10.92 -10.93 -15.66
CA MET A 188 10.77 -11.95 -14.62
C MET A 188 9.82 -11.49 -13.52
N ALA A 189 10.02 -10.28 -12.98
CA ALA A 189 9.15 -9.70 -11.95
C ALA A 189 7.74 -9.43 -12.47
N ALA A 190 7.59 -9.00 -13.72
CA ALA A 190 6.29 -8.80 -14.35
C ALA A 190 5.52 -10.11 -14.56
N VAL A 191 6.19 -11.18 -15.00
CA VAL A 191 5.58 -12.51 -15.10
C VAL A 191 5.19 -13.04 -13.72
N LEU A 192 6.02 -12.83 -12.70
CA LEU A 192 5.70 -13.20 -11.33
C LEU A 192 4.41 -12.52 -10.85
N GLY A 193 4.30 -11.20 -10.99
CA GLY A 193 3.09 -10.46 -10.62
C GLY A 193 1.85 -10.92 -11.39
N TRP A 194 2.01 -11.22 -12.69
CA TRP A 194 0.96 -11.74 -13.56
C TRP A 194 0.42 -13.09 -13.07
N GLU A 195 1.31 -14.04 -12.76
CA GLU A 195 0.92 -15.37 -12.27
C GLU A 195 0.32 -15.32 -10.86
N LEU A 196 0.88 -14.51 -9.96
CA LEU A 196 0.38 -14.37 -8.58
C LEU A 196 -1.04 -13.82 -8.54
N ALA A 197 -1.33 -12.77 -9.30
CA ALA A 197 -2.68 -12.21 -9.39
C ALA A 197 -3.69 -13.22 -9.96
N ARG A 198 -3.27 -14.07 -10.91
CA ARG A 198 -4.09 -15.17 -11.47
C ARG A 198 -4.29 -16.34 -10.52
N ALA A 199 -3.47 -16.44 -9.48
CA ALA A 199 -3.58 -17.40 -8.40
C ALA A 199 -4.27 -16.83 -7.14
N ASP A 200 -5.06 -15.75 -7.30
CA ASP A 200 -5.77 -15.08 -6.21
C ASP A 200 -4.86 -14.64 -5.07
N ARG A 201 -3.66 -14.13 -5.41
CA ARG A 201 -2.74 -13.49 -4.48
C ARG A 201 -2.76 -11.97 -4.65
N LEU A 202 -2.87 -11.26 -3.53
CA LEU A 202 -2.72 -9.81 -3.51
C LEU A 202 -1.23 -9.49 -3.58
N VAL A 203 -0.80 -8.92 -4.71
CA VAL A 203 0.58 -8.46 -4.91
C VAL A 203 0.75 -7.12 -4.19
N VAL A 204 1.70 -7.07 -3.25
CA VAL A 204 2.08 -5.86 -2.50
C VAL A 204 3.53 -5.52 -2.79
N THR A 205 3.82 -4.26 -3.11
CA THR A 205 5.18 -3.80 -3.38
C THR A 205 5.49 -2.49 -2.64
N GLY A 206 6.76 -2.11 -2.61
CA GLY A 206 7.19 -0.79 -2.10
C GLY A 206 6.84 0.38 -3.03
N GLY A 207 6.22 0.15 -4.19
CA GLY A 207 5.63 1.21 -5.01
C GLY A 207 6.58 2.04 -5.86
N GLY A 208 7.89 1.78 -5.84
CA GLY A 208 8.87 2.49 -6.69
C GLY A 208 9.06 1.88 -8.09
N PRO A 209 10.06 2.34 -8.86
CA PRO A 209 10.39 1.82 -10.18
C PRO A 209 11.03 0.41 -10.10
N GLY A 210 11.41 -0.14 -11.26
CA GLY A 210 12.13 -1.41 -11.35
C GLY A 210 11.28 -2.63 -11.01
N VAL A 211 11.76 -3.49 -10.10
CA VAL A 211 11.09 -4.76 -9.75
C VAL A 211 9.68 -4.52 -9.20
N MET A 212 9.51 -3.49 -8.37
CA MET A 212 8.23 -3.14 -7.76
C MET A 212 7.20 -2.74 -8.82
N GLU A 213 7.58 -1.83 -9.73
CA GLU A 213 6.75 -1.46 -10.88
C GLU A 213 6.39 -2.69 -11.73
N ALA A 214 7.38 -3.53 -12.06
CA ALA A 214 7.18 -4.70 -12.89
C ALA A 214 6.14 -5.66 -12.27
N ALA A 215 6.24 -5.95 -10.97
CA ALA A 215 5.29 -6.82 -10.29
C ALA A 215 3.86 -6.25 -10.31
N ASN A 216 3.69 -4.95 -10.05
CA ASN A 216 2.37 -4.31 -10.17
C ASN A 216 1.87 -4.28 -11.62
N LEU A 217 2.74 -4.08 -12.63
CA LEU A 217 2.39 -4.17 -14.05
C LEU A 217 1.87 -5.56 -14.41
N GLY A 218 2.55 -6.60 -13.95
CA GLY A 218 2.13 -7.99 -14.11
C GLY A 218 0.73 -8.22 -13.56
N ALA A 219 0.49 -7.79 -12.31
CA ALA A 219 -0.81 -7.87 -11.67
C ALA A 219 -1.88 -7.04 -12.39
N PHE A 220 -1.52 -5.87 -12.94
CA PHE A 220 -2.42 -5.01 -13.71
C PHE A 220 -2.86 -5.68 -15.02
N LEU A 221 -1.96 -6.42 -15.66
CA LEU A 221 -2.21 -7.14 -16.91
C LEU A 221 -2.63 -8.60 -16.72
N ALA A 222 -2.93 -9.04 -15.49
CA ALA A 222 -3.25 -10.43 -15.16
C ALA A 222 -4.39 -11.03 -16.01
N ALA A 223 -5.37 -10.19 -16.37
CA ALA A 223 -6.51 -10.57 -17.20
C ALA A 223 -6.20 -10.69 -18.69
N TRP A 224 -5.06 -10.17 -19.13
CA TRP A 224 -4.62 -10.21 -20.52
C TRP A 224 -3.72 -11.43 -20.79
N PRO A 225 -3.65 -11.90 -22.05
CA PRO A 225 -2.70 -12.94 -22.46
C PRO A 225 -1.23 -12.52 -22.25
N ALA A 226 -0.33 -13.49 -22.17
CA ALA A 226 1.10 -13.25 -21.93
C ALA A 226 1.76 -12.43 -23.07
N GLU A 227 1.20 -12.49 -24.27
CA GLU A 227 1.62 -11.70 -25.43
C GLU A 227 1.40 -10.20 -25.20
N GLU A 228 0.29 -9.81 -24.58
CA GLU A 228 -0.01 -8.40 -24.26
C GLU A 228 0.87 -7.90 -23.10
N LEU A 229 1.17 -8.75 -22.11
CA LEU A 229 2.17 -8.43 -21.09
C LEU A 229 3.53 -8.14 -21.74
N THR A 230 3.95 -8.98 -22.68
CA THR A 230 5.20 -8.80 -23.43
C THR A 230 5.18 -7.48 -24.22
N ALA A 231 4.10 -7.20 -24.95
CA ALA A 231 3.94 -5.97 -25.71
C ALA A 231 3.93 -4.71 -24.82
N ALA A 232 3.33 -4.78 -23.63
CA ALA A 232 3.36 -3.70 -22.66
C ALA A 232 4.78 -3.43 -22.15
N ILE A 233 5.52 -4.48 -21.81
CA ILE A 233 6.92 -4.36 -21.37
C ILE A 233 7.79 -3.78 -22.49
N ASP A 234 7.56 -4.17 -23.75
CA ASP A 234 8.29 -3.64 -24.90
C ASP A 234 8.01 -2.14 -25.12
N LEU A 235 6.76 -1.69 -24.89
CA LEU A 235 6.42 -0.27 -24.90
C LEU A 235 7.14 0.48 -23.78
N LEU A 236 7.16 -0.07 -22.56
CA LEU A 236 7.87 0.52 -21.42
C LEU A 236 9.39 0.56 -21.62
N ALA A 237 9.96 -0.42 -22.33
CA ALA A 237 11.39 -0.48 -22.65
C ALA A 237 11.85 0.71 -23.50
N THR A 238 10.93 1.43 -24.16
CA THR A 238 11.25 2.69 -24.84
C THR A 238 11.65 3.80 -23.87
N ALA A 239 11.35 3.67 -22.57
CA ALA A 239 11.72 4.60 -21.50
C ALA A 239 12.32 3.80 -20.33
N PRO A 240 13.56 3.28 -20.47
CA PRO A 240 14.09 2.21 -19.61
C PRO A 240 14.44 2.65 -18.19
N ASP A 241 14.76 3.94 -18.00
CA ASP A 241 15.30 4.51 -16.78
C ASP A 241 14.42 5.69 -16.33
N PHE A 242 14.16 5.78 -15.02
CA PHE A 242 13.30 6.82 -14.45
C PHE A 242 13.96 8.20 -14.38
N THR A 243 15.28 8.31 -14.57
CA THR A 243 15.99 9.60 -14.61
C THR A 243 15.47 10.55 -15.70
N ASP A 244 14.88 10.02 -16.77
CA ASP A 244 14.04 10.78 -17.71
C ASP A 244 12.57 10.69 -17.26
N HIS A 245 12.22 11.45 -16.22
CA HIS A 245 10.93 11.31 -15.54
C HIS A 245 9.72 11.52 -16.46
N ASP A 246 9.79 12.49 -17.38
CA ASP A 246 8.71 12.80 -18.32
C ASP A 246 8.45 11.61 -19.25
N ARG A 247 9.49 11.10 -19.90
CA ARG A 247 9.36 9.97 -20.81
C ARG A 247 8.97 8.69 -20.06
N TYR A 248 9.52 8.48 -18.87
CA TYR A 248 9.22 7.33 -18.02
C TYR A 248 7.74 7.30 -17.62
N THR A 249 7.21 8.45 -17.20
CA THR A 249 5.80 8.60 -16.80
C THR A 249 4.86 8.51 -18.01
N ALA A 250 5.19 9.18 -19.12
CA ALA A 250 4.41 9.14 -20.34
C ALA A 250 4.25 7.72 -20.88
N ALA A 251 5.31 6.90 -20.85
CA ALA A 251 5.25 5.50 -21.26
C ALA A 251 4.31 4.67 -20.37
N ALA A 252 4.33 4.88 -19.06
CA ALA A 252 3.42 4.20 -18.14
C ALA A 252 1.95 4.60 -18.37
N LEU A 253 1.68 5.89 -18.57
CA LEU A 253 0.35 6.40 -18.89
C LEU A 253 -0.15 5.86 -20.23
N ALA A 254 0.72 5.74 -21.24
CA ALA A 254 0.37 5.14 -22.53
C ALA A 254 -0.03 3.65 -22.40
N VAL A 255 0.68 2.88 -21.57
CA VAL A 255 0.29 1.49 -21.26
C VAL A 255 -1.07 1.47 -20.55
N ARG A 256 -1.28 2.31 -19.52
CA ARG A 256 -2.59 2.38 -18.84
C ARG A 256 -3.71 2.72 -19.80
N GLN A 257 -3.52 3.72 -20.67
CA GLN A 257 -4.52 4.12 -21.67
C GLN A 257 -4.85 2.97 -22.63
N ARG A 258 -3.87 2.15 -22.99
CA ARG A 258 -4.08 1.01 -23.89
C ARG A 258 -4.87 -0.14 -23.23
N TYR A 259 -4.69 -0.36 -21.93
CA TYR A 259 -5.19 -1.56 -21.25
C TYR A 259 -6.27 -1.30 -20.18
N ALA A 260 -6.65 -0.05 -19.92
CA ALA A 260 -7.69 0.32 -18.94
C ALA A 260 -8.97 0.91 -19.59
N PRO A 261 -10.17 0.50 -19.15
CA PRO A 261 -10.43 -0.65 -18.28
C PRO A 261 -10.16 -1.96 -19.04
N GLY A 262 -9.44 -2.86 -18.41
CA GLY A 262 -9.15 -4.19 -18.97
C GLY A 262 -10.33 -5.15 -18.80
N PRO A 263 -10.27 -6.34 -19.44
CA PRO A 263 -11.19 -7.41 -19.14
C PRO A 263 -11.07 -7.83 -17.67
N THR A 264 -12.16 -8.35 -17.10
CA THR A 264 -12.14 -8.87 -15.74
C THR A 264 -11.48 -10.25 -15.73
N LEU A 265 -10.47 -10.42 -14.87
CA LEU A 265 -9.85 -11.72 -14.66
C LEU A 265 -10.86 -12.72 -14.08
N PRO A 266 -11.04 -13.92 -14.66
CA PRO A 266 -11.83 -14.97 -14.05
C PRO A 266 -11.27 -15.32 -12.68
N ALA A 267 -12.13 -15.26 -11.68
CA ALA A 267 -11.77 -15.46 -10.30
C ALA A 267 -11.79 -16.95 -9.95
N GLN A 268 -10.77 -17.47 -9.23
CA GLN A 268 -10.88 -18.83 -8.68
C GLN A 268 -11.85 -18.85 -7.50
N ARG A 269 -11.90 -17.75 -6.73
CA ARG A 269 -12.91 -17.48 -5.70
C ARG A 269 -13.77 -16.28 -6.03
N PRO A 270 -15.08 -16.29 -5.73
CA PRO A 270 -15.95 -15.13 -5.93
C PRO A 270 -15.31 -13.87 -5.35
N ALA A 271 -15.13 -12.83 -6.17
CA ALA A 271 -14.69 -11.54 -5.68
C ALA A 271 -15.82 -10.93 -4.85
N ALA A 272 -15.51 -10.50 -3.62
CA ALA A 272 -16.40 -9.59 -2.93
C ALA A 272 -16.41 -8.25 -3.69
N ALA A 273 -17.56 -7.60 -3.76
CA ALA A 273 -17.66 -6.28 -4.36
C ALA A 273 -16.69 -5.32 -3.67
N GLY A 274 -15.96 -4.51 -4.45
CA GLY A 274 -14.98 -3.55 -3.93
C GLY A 274 -13.55 -4.09 -3.81
N THR A 275 -13.30 -5.37 -4.15
CA THR A 275 -11.93 -5.93 -4.19
C THR A 275 -11.34 -6.03 -5.61
N GLU A 276 -12.00 -5.47 -6.62
CA GLU A 276 -11.58 -5.59 -8.03
C GLU A 276 -10.18 -5.02 -8.26
N TRP A 277 -9.86 -3.92 -7.57
CA TRP A 277 -8.55 -3.27 -7.63
C TRP A 277 -7.40 -4.20 -7.23
N ALA A 278 -7.62 -5.17 -6.33
CA ALA A 278 -6.60 -6.10 -5.87
C ALA A 278 -6.08 -6.99 -7.00
N ARG A 279 -6.94 -7.32 -7.97
CA ARG A 279 -6.60 -8.09 -9.18
C ARG A 279 -6.32 -7.21 -10.40
N SER A 280 -6.38 -5.89 -10.23
CA SER A 280 -6.09 -4.89 -11.27
C SER A 280 -4.91 -4.03 -10.85
N GLY A 281 -3.79 -4.68 -10.52
CA GLY A 281 -2.53 -4.04 -10.15
C GLY A 281 -2.06 -4.28 -8.73
N GLY A 282 -2.94 -4.74 -7.83
CA GLY A 282 -2.60 -4.96 -6.42
C GLY A 282 -2.36 -3.66 -5.66
N LEU A 283 -1.49 -3.72 -4.65
CA LEU A 283 -1.19 -2.62 -3.74
C LEU A 283 0.26 -2.16 -3.88
N ALA A 284 0.47 -0.85 -3.89
CA ALA A 284 1.79 -0.24 -3.76
C ALA A 284 1.85 0.60 -2.48
N ILE A 285 2.99 0.56 -1.77
CA ILE A 285 3.20 1.34 -0.55
C ILE A 285 4.48 2.20 -0.67
N PRO A 286 4.45 3.29 -1.45
CA PRO A 286 5.59 4.19 -1.65
C PRO A 286 5.72 5.26 -0.56
N THR A 287 6.76 6.10 -0.65
CA THR A 287 6.94 7.27 0.24
C THR A 287 7.32 8.52 -0.52
N TRP A 288 7.06 9.69 0.08
CA TRP A 288 7.67 10.94 -0.39
C TRP A 288 9.12 11.14 0.07
N LEU A 289 9.61 10.34 1.04
CA LEU A 289 11.05 10.34 1.38
C LEU A 289 11.90 10.03 0.14
N TYR A 290 11.45 9.08 -0.67
CA TYR A 290 12.04 8.72 -1.95
C TYR A 290 11.30 9.36 -3.13
N GLY A 291 10.67 10.54 -2.98
CA GLY A 291 9.84 11.14 -4.03
C GLY A 291 10.57 11.58 -5.31
N HIS A 292 11.90 11.45 -5.35
CA HIS A 292 12.68 11.55 -6.60
C HIS A 292 12.61 10.26 -7.44
N GLU A 293 12.20 9.14 -6.84
CA GLU A 293 11.78 7.94 -7.54
C GLU A 293 10.26 8.05 -7.77
N PRO A 294 9.78 8.01 -9.02
CA PRO A 294 8.35 8.10 -9.29
C PRO A 294 7.61 6.91 -8.68
N ALA A 295 6.44 7.16 -8.09
CA ALA A 295 5.54 6.07 -7.72
C ALA A 295 5.08 5.33 -8.99
N ASN A 296 5.08 3.99 -8.95
CA ASN A 296 4.61 3.21 -10.08
C ASN A 296 3.10 3.41 -10.29
N LEU A 297 2.71 3.47 -11.56
CA LEU A 297 1.34 3.78 -11.94
C LEU A 297 0.52 2.52 -12.26
N PHE A 298 1.00 1.32 -11.93
CA PHE A 298 0.30 0.08 -12.26
C PHE A 298 -0.45 -0.54 -11.09
N ALA A 299 -0.19 -0.11 -9.85
CA ALA A 299 -0.96 -0.55 -8.69
C ALA A 299 -2.44 -0.12 -8.78
N GLY A 300 -3.35 -0.98 -8.30
CA GLY A 300 -4.77 -0.67 -8.25
C GLY A 300 -5.11 0.32 -7.14
N ARG A 301 -4.36 0.28 -6.04
CA ARG A 301 -4.38 1.23 -4.92
C ARG A 301 -2.97 1.52 -4.42
N ILE A 302 -2.78 2.73 -3.88
CA ILE A 302 -1.48 3.24 -3.44
C ILE A 302 -1.60 3.84 -2.04
N ALA A 303 -0.93 3.22 -1.07
CA ALA A 303 -0.77 3.75 0.29
C ALA A 303 0.55 4.53 0.37
N LYS A 304 0.53 5.81 -0.03
CA LYS A 304 1.73 6.64 -0.07
C LYS A 304 1.95 7.33 1.27
N TYR A 305 3.10 7.16 1.90
CA TYR A 305 3.40 7.71 3.23
C TYR A 305 4.45 8.83 3.20
N PHE A 306 4.46 9.68 4.24
CA PHE A 306 5.62 10.52 4.56
C PHE A 306 6.66 9.73 5.35
N SER A 307 6.23 8.94 6.34
CA SER A 307 7.10 8.12 7.18
C SER A 307 7.56 6.84 6.48
N ASN A 308 8.85 6.77 6.14
CA ASN A 308 9.44 5.55 5.59
C ASN A 308 9.45 4.37 6.57
N ALA A 309 9.61 4.63 7.87
CA ALA A 309 9.60 3.57 8.87
C ALA A 309 8.23 2.87 8.96
N ILE A 310 7.13 3.62 8.91
CA ILE A 310 5.77 3.06 8.88
C ILE A 310 5.56 2.28 7.58
N ARG A 311 5.96 2.87 6.45
CA ARG A 311 5.85 2.24 5.13
C ARG A 311 6.57 0.88 5.06
N GLU A 312 7.81 0.79 5.51
CA GLU A 312 8.57 -0.47 5.53
C GLU A 312 7.92 -1.53 6.43
N ASP A 313 7.54 -1.16 7.66
CA ASP A 313 6.90 -2.09 8.60
C ASP A 313 5.57 -2.63 8.04
N THR A 314 4.80 -1.76 7.38
CA THR A 314 3.46 -2.06 6.85
C THR A 314 3.52 -3.06 5.71
N ILE A 315 4.44 -2.90 4.75
CA ILE A 315 4.58 -3.87 3.64
C ILE A 315 4.86 -5.26 4.20
N LEU A 316 5.80 -5.35 5.14
CA LEU A 316 6.19 -6.61 5.74
C LEU A 316 5.04 -7.21 6.56
N ARG A 317 4.36 -6.40 7.38
CA ARG A 317 3.19 -6.84 8.17
C ARG A 317 2.10 -7.45 7.28
N LEU A 318 1.81 -6.84 6.13
CA LEU A 318 0.78 -7.34 5.21
C LEU A 318 1.20 -8.62 4.49
N ALA A 319 2.46 -8.76 4.10
CA ALA A 319 2.97 -9.86 3.26
C ALA A 319 3.11 -11.20 4.02
N ARG A 320 1.99 -11.74 4.53
CA ARG A 320 1.98 -12.97 5.34
C ARG A 320 1.98 -14.25 4.50
N GLY A 321 1.57 -14.21 3.24
CA GLY A 321 1.59 -15.35 2.31
C GLY A 321 2.97 -15.69 1.75
N GLY A 322 3.96 -14.84 1.99
CA GLY A 322 5.32 -14.99 1.52
C GLY A 322 5.87 -13.70 0.94
N ILE A 323 7.20 -13.63 0.83
CA ILE A 323 7.92 -12.47 0.36
C ILE A 323 8.94 -12.92 -0.69
N VAL A 324 8.91 -12.25 -1.83
CA VAL A 324 9.88 -12.43 -2.91
C VAL A 324 10.94 -11.33 -2.82
N PHE A 325 12.21 -11.73 -2.85
CA PHE A 325 13.36 -10.85 -2.86
C PHE A 325 14.13 -11.03 -4.17
N ALA A 326 13.93 -10.11 -5.12
CA ALA A 326 14.81 -9.99 -6.28
C ALA A 326 16.13 -9.32 -5.89
N PRO A 327 17.19 -9.41 -6.72
CA PRO A 327 18.46 -8.76 -6.44
C PRO A 327 18.30 -7.28 -6.10
N GLY A 328 18.89 -6.90 -4.97
CA GLY A 328 18.79 -5.56 -4.40
C GLY A 328 19.91 -5.31 -3.41
N ARG A 329 20.17 -4.03 -3.13
CA ARG A 329 21.27 -3.59 -2.26
C ARG A 329 20.75 -3.33 -0.84
N ALA A 330 21.24 -2.28 -0.18
CA ALA A 330 21.01 -2.04 1.24
C ALA A 330 19.53 -2.08 1.67
N GLY A 331 18.62 -1.44 0.91
CA GLY A 331 17.19 -1.43 1.23
C GLY A 331 16.57 -2.84 1.23
N THR A 332 16.78 -3.61 0.16
CA THR A 332 16.28 -4.99 0.07
C THR A 332 16.88 -5.89 1.14
N VAL A 333 18.16 -5.73 1.45
CA VAL A 333 18.81 -6.49 2.53
C VAL A 333 18.17 -6.13 3.88
N GLN A 334 17.92 -4.86 4.16
CA GLN A 334 17.22 -4.42 5.37
C GLN A 334 15.83 -5.07 5.48
N GLU A 335 15.05 -5.07 4.40
CA GLU A 335 13.72 -5.71 4.35
C GLU A 335 13.80 -7.22 4.67
N VAL A 336 14.82 -7.93 4.15
CA VAL A 336 15.04 -9.36 4.46
C VAL A 336 15.17 -9.58 5.98
N PHE A 337 16.00 -8.78 6.65
CA PHE A 337 16.26 -8.94 8.09
C PHE A 337 15.12 -8.45 8.97
N GLN A 338 14.43 -7.37 8.58
CA GLN A 338 13.20 -6.93 9.25
C GLN A 338 12.13 -8.02 9.16
N ALA A 339 11.93 -8.62 7.98
CA ALA A 339 11.00 -9.72 7.78
C ALA A 339 11.39 -10.93 8.62
N ALA A 340 12.66 -11.36 8.56
CA ALA A 340 13.17 -12.51 9.30
C ALA A 340 12.97 -12.34 10.81
N THR A 341 13.15 -11.12 11.33
CA THR A 341 12.89 -10.79 12.74
C THR A 341 11.42 -11.00 13.11
N LYS A 342 10.49 -10.49 12.29
CA LYS A 342 9.05 -10.68 12.49
C LYS A 342 8.65 -12.16 12.45
N THR A 343 9.24 -12.92 11.53
CA THR A 343 8.99 -14.37 11.42
C THR A 343 9.58 -15.15 12.59
N TYR A 344 10.81 -14.84 13.00
CA TYR A 344 11.48 -15.52 14.12
C TYR A 344 10.69 -15.38 15.43
N TYR A 345 10.16 -14.17 15.67
CA TYR A 345 9.38 -13.86 16.88
C TYR A 345 7.86 -14.03 16.72
N GLY A 346 7.36 -14.35 15.52
CA GLY A 346 5.92 -14.48 15.26
C GLY A 346 5.12 -13.20 15.49
N THR A 347 5.76 -12.02 15.39
CA THR A 347 5.18 -10.72 15.77
C THR A 347 3.91 -10.36 15.01
N ASP A 348 3.77 -10.85 13.77
CA ASP A 348 2.63 -10.59 12.90
C ASP A 348 1.95 -11.92 12.49
N GLY A 349 2.05 -12.94 13.33
CA GLY A 349 1.57 -14.30 13.05
C GLY A 349 2.48 -15.08 12.10
N ALA A 350 1.98 -16.22 11.61
CA ALA A 350 2.71 -17.11 10.72
C ALA A 350 3.08 -16.41 9.40
N SER A 351 4.36 -16.50 9.03
CA SER A 351 4.88 -15.99 7.76
C SER A 351 4.99 -17.13 6.76
N GLY A 352 4.69 -16.84 5.50
CA GLY A 352 4.89 -17.75 4.37
C GLY A 352 6.34 -17.84 3.92
N ALA A 353 6.52 -18.31 2.68
CA ALA A 353 7.83 -18.56 2.11
C ALA A 353 8.66 -17.29 1.85
N TYR A 354 9.97 -17.40 2.05
CA TYR A 354 10.97 -16.45 1.61
C TYR A 354 11.55 -16.95 0.29
N VAL A 355 11.22 -16.28 -0.81
CA VAL A 355 11.66 -16.66 -2.14
C VAL A 355 12.70 -15.67 -2.65
N PHE A 356 13.92 -16.12 -2.83
CA PHE A 356 15.03 -15.33 -3.35
C PHE A 356 15.23 -15.64 -4.83
N LEU A 357 15.08 -14.63 -5.69
CA LEU A 357 15.32 -14.75 -7.13
C LEU A 357 16.79 -14.42 -7.44
N ASP A 358 17.38 -15.13 -8.40
CA ASP A 358 18.82 -15.12 -8.73
C ASP A 358 19.65 -15.84 -7.66
N ARG A 359 19.79 -17.15 -7.84
CA ARG A 359 20.53 -18.01 -6.92
C ARG A 359 21.98 -17.54 -6.77
N ALA A 360 22.62 -17.18 -7.89
CA ALA A 360 24.03 -16.80 -7.88
C ALA A 360 24.27 -15.56 -7.01
N TYR A 361 23.40 -14.56 -7.12
CA TYR A 361 23.44 -13.35 -6.29
C TYR A 361 23.35 -13.68 -4.79
N TRP A 362 22.33 -14.46 -4.41
CA TRP A 362 22.02 -14.77 -3.00
C TRP A 362 22.87 -15.89 -2.38
N THR A 363 23.70 -16.59 -3.16
CA THR A 363 24.68 -17.55 -2.63
C THR A 363 26.12 -17.07 -2.69
N THR A 364 26.46 -16.18 -3.64
CA THR A 364 27.85 -15.79 -3.91
C THR A 364 28.14 -14.36 -3.49
N GLU A 365 27.31 -13.40 -3.90
CA GLU A 365 27.54 -11.98 -3.59
C GLU A 365 27.08 -11.65 -2.16
N LEU A 366 25.84 -12.01 -1.83
CA LEU A 366 25.23 -11.78 -0.53
C LEU A 366 24.65 -13.12 -0.02
N PRO A 367 25.48 -13.98 0.62
CA PRO A 367 25.13 -15.36 0.98
C PRO A 367 24.09 -15.43 2.10
N VAL A 368 22.84 -15.14 1.76
CA VAL A 368 21.76 -14.86 2.71
C VAL A 368 21.33 -16.11 3.48
N GLU A 369 21.35 -17.28 2.82
CA GLU A 369 20.96 -18.56 3.42
C GLU A 369 21.86 -18.96 4.58
N SER A 370 23.15 -18.64 4.49
CA SER A 370 24.16 -18.96 5.52
C SER A 370 23.82 -18.34 6.87
N LEU A 371 23.04 -17.26 6.88
CA LEU A 371 22.54 -16.63 8.09
C LEU A 371 21.08 -17.01 8.36
N LEU A 372 20.20 -16.91 7.34
CA LEU A 372 18.77 -17.09 7.57
C LEU A 372 18.38 -18.52 7.97
N ARG A 373 18.99 -19.56 7.40
CA ARG A 373 18.60 -20.93 7.70
C ARG A 373 18.87 -21.29 9.17
N PRO A 374 20.10 -21.09 9.72
CA PRO A 374 20.34 -21.31 11.14
C PRO A 374 19.47 -20.43 12.06
N LEU A 375 19.25 -19.17 11.67
CA LEU A 375 18.42 -18.24 12.44
C LEU A 375 16.98 -18.77 12.53
N LEU A 376 16.36 -19.11 11.41
CA LEU A 376 14.97 -19.56 11.35
C LEU A 376 14.79 -20.98 11.92
N ALA A 377 15.81 -21.84 11.86
CA ALA A 377 15.80 -23.14 12.54
C ALA A 377 15.71 -23.01 14.07
N ALA A 378 16.24 -21.91 14.62
CA ALA A 378 16.22 -21.64 16.04
C ALA A 378 14.95 -20.92 16.52
N SER A 379 13.91 -20.80 15.68
CA SER A 379 12.66 -20.15 16.07
C SER A 379 11.93 -20.92 17.17
N HIS A 380 11.25 -20.19 18.05
CA HIS A 380 10.39 -20.77 19.09
C HIS A 380 9.12 -21.43 18.54
N PHE A 381 8.79 -21.21 17.25
CA PHE A 381 7.63 -21.78 16.57
C PHE A 381 7.95 -23.05 15.77
N GLY A 382 9.15 -23.62 15.96
CA GLY A 382 9.65 -24.78 15.23
C GLY A 382 10.74 -24.41 14.23
N ASP A 383 11.27 -25.43 13.53
CA ASP A 383 12.28 -25.21 12.51
C ASP A 383 11.64 -24.58 11.26
N LEU A 384 11.88 -23.28 11.07
CA LEU A 384 11.39 -22.52 9.92
C LEU A 384 12.41 -22.41 8.79
N SER A 385 13.55 -23.10 8.86
CA SER A 385 14.60 -23.02 7.83
C SER A 385 14.13 -23.49 6.46
N ALA A 386 13.14 -24.37 6.41
CA ALA A 386 12.53 -24.87 5.18
C ALA A 386 11.70 -23.80 4.44
N THR A 387 11.39 -22.67 5.07
CA THR A 387 10.68 -21.55 4.42
C THR A 387 11.56 -20.73 3.49
N VAL A 388 12.89 -20.95 3.51
CA VAL A 388 13.85 -20.25 2.64
C VAL A 388 14.03 -21.02 1.34
N HIS A 389 13.70 -20.37 0.23
CA HIS A 389 13.79 -20.92 -1.13
C HIS A 389 14.61 -19.98 -2.02
N LEU A 390 15.55 -20.55 -2.77
CA LEU A 390 16.27 -19.84 -3.84
C LEU A 390 15.89 -20.47 -5.16
N THR A 391 15.57 -19.65 -6.16
CA THR A 391 15.20 -20.13 -7.48
C THR A 391 15.54 -19.11 -8.57
N ASP A 392 15.77 -19.63 -9.77
CA ASP A 392 15.92 -18.84 -11.00
C ASP A 392 14.67 -18.99 -11.90
N ASP A 393 13.65 -19.70 -11.42
CA ASP A 393 12.41 -19.99 -12.15
C ASP A 393 11.19 -19.38 -11.44
N VAL A 394 10.51 -18.46 -12.14
CA VAL A 394 9.26 -17.83 -11.68
C VAL A 394 8.17 -18.86 -11.44
N ARG A 395 8.10 -19.94 -12.22
CA ARG A 395 7.09 -21.00 -12.04
C ARG A 395 7.30 -21.73 -10.73
N GLU A 396 8.55 -21.97 -10.33
CA GLU A 396 8.87 -22.52 -9.02
C GLU A 396 8.49 -21.55 -7.91
N ALA A 397 8.86 -20.27 -8.02
CA ALA A 397 8.48 -19.23 -7.07
C ALA A 397 6.96 -19.18 -6.84
N VAL A 398 6.18 -19.15 -7.92
CA VAL A 398 4.71 -19.13 -7.86
C VAL A 398 4.17 -20.39 -7.20
N ARG A 399 4.69 -21.58 -7.54
CA ARG A 399 4.25 -22.85 -6.90
C ARG A 399 4.47 -22.82 -5.39
N VAL A 400 5.62 -22.32 -4.93
CA VAL A 400 5.92 -22.19 -3.50
C VAL A 400 4.96 -21.22 -2.81
N LEU A 401 4.69 -20.07 -3.43
CA LEU A 401 3.83 -19.01 -2.86
C LEU A 401 2.33 -19.32 -2.95
N THR A 402 1.96 -20.32 -3.75
CA THR A 402 0.55 -20.69 -3.97
C THR A 402 0.18 -22.05 -3.40
N ALA A 403 1.16 -22.85 -2.97
CA ALA A 403 0.92 -24.10 -2.28
C ALA A 403 0.02 -23.87 -1.06
N ALA A 404 -0.91 -24.80 -0.81
CA ALA A 404 -1.65 -24.81 0.43
C ALA A 404 -0.66 -25.12 1.58
N ALA A 405 -0.66 -24.25 2.60
CA ALA A 405 0.13 -24.45 3.82
C ALA A 405 -0.35 -25.68 4.60
#